data_AF-A3J3Y5-F1
#
_entry.id   AF-A3J3Y5-F1
#
_cell.length_a   1.000
_cell.length_b   1.000
_cell.length_c   1.000
_cell.angle_alpha   90.00
_cell.angle_beta   90.00
_cell.angle_gamma   90.00
#
_symmetry.space_group_name_H-M   'P 1'
#
loop_
_entity.id
_entity.type
_entity.pdbx_description
1 polymer ?
#
loop_
_entity_poly.entity_id
_entity_poly.type
_entity_poly.pdbx_seq_one_letter_code
_entity_poly.pdbx_strand_id
1 'polypeptide(L)'
;MECNFTQDNCKSGDAMHYRKVSDSIFLNIFFNEYNKLKISKELSNIDVRLKIFIHHNNKKVDTLCLGENYGIIKNGIKMNDSKVFLNLIKTKINYESVFNDPMEEYKKAMEEELK
;
A
#
# COMPACT_ATOMS: atom_id res chain seq x y z
N MET A 1 13.59 12.19 -2.49
CA MET A 1 12.63 12.42 -1.39
C MET A 1 12.52 11.09 -0.66
N GLU A 2 13.04 11.00 0.56
CA GLU A 2 12.92 9.78 1.36
C GLU A 2 11.43 9.53 1.64
N CYS A 3 10.98 8.28 1.52
CA CYS A 3 9.61 7.93 1.92
C CYS A 3 9.53 8.00 3.45
N ASN A 4 9.31 9.21 3.96
CA ASN A 4 9.07 9.43 5.36
C ASN A 4 7.70 8.85 5.67
N PHE A 5 7.68 7.69 6.34
CA PHE A 5 6.53 7.38 7.18
C PHE A 5 6.45 8.53 8.17
N THR A 6 5.29 9.15 8.30
CA THR A 6 5.00 10.01 9.46
C THR A 6 4.90 9.08 10.67
N GLN A 7 6.05 8.60 11.13
CA GLN A 7 6.20 7.76 12.32
C GLN A 7 5.79 8.54 13.58
N ASP A 8 5.76 9.87 13.50
CA ASP A 8 5.45 10.77 14.61
C ASP A 8 4.01 10.68 15.15
N ASN A 9 3.12 9.93 14.50
CA ASN A 9 1.74 9.72 14.97
C ASN A 9 1.31 8.27 15.12
N CYS A 10 2.19 7.28 14.92
CA CYS A 10 1.86 5.89 15.25
C CYS A 10 1.84 5.76 16.77
N LYS A 11 0.65 5.90 17.37
CA LYS A 11 0.44 5.58 18.79
C LYS A 11 0.93 4.15 19.01
N SER A 12 1.61 3.92 20.13
CA SER A 12 1.97 2.59 20.61
C SER A 12 0.70 1.72 20.65
N GLY A 13 0.49 0.91 19.61
CA GLY A 13 -0.76 0.18 19.35
C GLY A 13 -1.03 -0.10 17.87
N ASP A 14 -0.59 0.74 16.94
CA ASP A 14 -0.76 0.48 15.50
C ASP A 14 0.29 -0.52 15.00
N ALA A 15 -0.06 -1.81 15.01
CA ALA A 15 0.83 -2.87 14.55
C ALA A 15 1.13 -2.71 13.05
N MET A 16 2.40 -2.59 12.69
CA MET A 16 2.80 -2.63 11.28
C MET A 16 2.56 -4.05 10.74
N HIS A 17 1.64 -4.18 9.79
CA HIS A 17 1.34 -5.46 9.16
C HIS A 17 2.31 -5.74 8.00
N TYR A 18 2.89 -6.94 7.99
CA TYR A 18 3.82 -7.37 6.96
C TYR A 18 3.26 -8.56 6.18
N ARG A 19 3.39 -8.51 4.85
CA ARG A 19 3.01 -9.61 3.96
C ARG A 19 4.06 -9.81 2.88
N LYS A 20 4.56 -11.04 2.77
CA LYS A 20 5.41 -11.46 1.65
C LYS A 20 4.54 -11.96 0.51
N VAL A 21 4.86 -11.53 -0.71
CA VAL A 21 4.18 -11.98 -1.94
C VAL A 21 5.21 -12.55 -2.90
N SER A 22 5.02 -13.81 -3.30
CA SER A 22 5.89 -14.54 -4.25
C SER A 22 5.11 -15.24 -5.35
N ASP A 23 3.81 -14.97 -5.46
CA ASP A 23 2.90 -15.54 -6.44
C ASP A 23 3.22 -15.01 -7.85
N SER A 24 3.64 -15.90 -8.75
CA SER A 24 4.17 -15.54 -10.07
C SER A 24 3.15 -14.85 -10.97
N ILE A 25 1.87 -15.26 -10.89
CA ILE A 25 0.78 -14.66 -11.68
C ILE A 25 0.59 -13.21 -11.25
N PHE A 26 0.44 -12.97 -9.94
CA PHE A 26 0.35 -11.61 -9.42
C PHE A 26 1.60 -10.79 -9.75
N LEU A 27 2.79 -11.34 -9.55
CA LEU A 27 4.04 -10.62 -9.81
C LEU A 27 4.14 -10.18 -11.29
N ASN A 28 3.71 -11.01 -12.24
CA ASN A 28 3.69 -10.63 -13.65
C ASN A 28 2.76 -9.43 -13.91
N ILE A 29 1.54 -9.45 -13.36
CA ILE A 29 0.58 -8.35 -13.48
C ILE A 29 1.10 -7.09 -12.79
N PHE A 30 1.67 -7.25 -11.59
CA PHE A 30 2.29 -6.19 -10.82
C PHE A 30 3.40 -5.50 -11.61
N PHE A 31 4.34 -6.26 -12.18
CA PHE A 31 5.45 -5.68 -12.95
C PHE A 31 4.98 -5.01 -14.24
N ASN A 32 3.93 -5.53 -14.89
CA ASN A 32 3.34 -4.88 -16.06
C ASN A 32 2.81 -3.48 -15.74
N GLU A 33 2.12 -3.31 -14.62
CA GLU A 33 1.63 -1.99 -14.19
C GLU A 33 2.76 -1.10 -13.63
N TYR A 34 3.67 -1.68 -12.85
CA TYR A 34 4.83 -0.98 -12.29
C TYR A 34 5.73 -0.36 -13.37
N ASN A 35 5.89 -1.04 -14.51
CA ASN A 35 6.70 -0.56 -15.63
C ASN A 35 5.99 0.54 -16.45
N LYS A 36 4.67 0.69 -16.34
CA LYS A 36 3.91 1.77 -17.00
C LYS A 36 3.95 3.10 -16.24
N LEU A 37 4.42 3.10 -14.99
CA LEU A 37 4.49 4.30 -14.16
C LEU A 37 5.39 5.36 -14.83
N LYS A 38 4.86 6.57 -14.95
CA LYS A 38 5.57 7.74 -15.49
C LYS A 38 5.85 8.74 -14.37
N ILE A 39 6.96 9.46 -14.46
CA ILE A 39 7.32 10.50 -13.50
C ILE A 39 6.24 11.59 -13.52
N SER A 40 5.79 12.01 -12.33
CA SER A 40 4.86 13.13 -12.19
C SER A 40 5.61 14.46 -12.14
N LYS A 41 5.00 15.50 -12.70
CA LYS A 41 5.46 16.89 -12.60
C LYS A 41 4.88 17.62 -11.38
N GLU A 42 3.93 17.00 -10.67
CA GLU A 42 3.24 17.63 -9.55
C GLU A 42 4.04 17.53 -8.26
N LEU A 43 4.15 18.64 -7.52
CA LEU A 43 4.93 18.74 -6.29
C LEU A 43 4.15 18.46 -5.00
N SER A 44 2.92 17.92 -5.08
CA SER A 44 2.12 17.62 -3.87
C SER A 44 2.75 16.52 -3.00
N ASN A 45 2.63 16.68 -1.68
CA ASN A 45 2.99 15.66 -0.69
C ASN A 45 2.02 14.47 -0.73
N ILE A 46 2.52 13.29 -0.40
CA ILE A 46 1.74 12.05 -0.36
C ILE A 46 1.69 11.56 1.09
N ASP A 47 0.48 11.27 1.58
CA ASP A 47 0.28 10.57 2.85
C ASP A 47 0.48 9.07 2.66
N VAL A 48 1.70 8.59 2.91
CA VAL A 48 2.10 7.19 2.64
C VAL A 48 1.48 6.24 3.65
N ARG A 49 0.72 5.25 3.16
CA ARG A 49 0.11 4.17 3.98
C ARG A 49 0.66 2.79 3.70
N LEU A 50 1.25 2.58 2.52
CA LEU A 50 1.84 1.29 2.13
C LEU A 50 3.30 1.47 1.72
N LYS A 51 4.16 0.58 2.20
CA LYS A 51 5.56 0.45 1.77
C LYS A 51 5.80 -0.94 1.22
N ILE A 52 6.41 -0.99 0.06
CA ILE A 52 6.69 -2.23 -0.66
C ILE A 52 8.18 -2.25 -1.00
N PHE A 53 8.82 -3.37 -0.66
CA PHE A 53 10.19 -3.67 -1.05
C PHE A 53 10.18 -4.72 -2.14
N ILE A 54 10.74 -4.38 -3.29
CA ILE A 54 10.80 -5.26 -4.45
C ILE A 54 12.22 -5.78 -4.56
N HIS A 55 12.41 -7.04 -4.21
CA HIS A 55 13.71 -7.70 -4.27
C HIS A 55 13.93 -8.31 -5.66
N HIS A 56 14.96 -7.85 -6.35
CA HIS A 56 15.36 -8.35 -7.67
C HIS A 56 16.47 -9.41 -7.55
N ASN A 57 16.61 -10.25 -8.57
CA ASN A 57 17.62 -11.32 -8.59
C ASN A 57 19.07 -10.78 -8.51
N ASN A 58 19.31 -9.54 -8.95
CA ASN A 58 20.61 -8.88 -8.92
C ASN A 58 20.92 -8.18 -7.57
N LYS A 59 20.26 -8.56 -6.47
CA LYS A 59 20.36 -7.95 -5.13
C LYS A 59 19.90 -6.49 -5.05
N LYS A 60 19.40 -5.91 -6.15
CA LYS A 60 18.77 -4.59 -6.12
C LYS A 60 17.44 -4.67 -5.37
N VAL A 61 17.16 -3.67 -4.55
CA VAL A 61 15.87 -3.50 -3.89
C VAL A 61 15.28 -2.16 -4.34
N ASP A 62 14.15 -2.22 -5.04
CA ASP A 62 13.36 -1.02 -5.28
C ASP A 62 12.42 -0.78 -4.10
N THR A 63 12.20 0.49 -3.76
CA THR A 63 11.21 0.91 -2.77
C THR A 63 10.04 1.56 -3.48
N LEU A 64 8.83 1.12 -3.14
CA LEU A 64 7.59 1.69 -3.65
C LEU A 64 6.73 2.10 -2.45
N CYS A 65 6.29 3.35 -2.44
CA CYS A 65 5.45 3.92 -1.39
C CYS A 65 4.15 4.39 -2.02
N LEU A 66 3.03 4.02 -1.41
CA LEU A 66 1.70 4.35 -1.92
C LEU A 66 0.91 5.05 -0.83
N GLY A 67 0.17 6.08 -1.23
CA GLY A 67 -0.80 6.68 -0.33
C GLY A 67 -2.09 5.90 -0.25
N GLU A 68 -3.00 6.38 0.59
CA GLU A 68 -4.29 5.73 0.82
C GLU A 68 -5.14 5.71 -0.45
N ASN A 69 -5.42 6.87 -1.04
CA ASN A 69 -6.33 6.98 -2.19
C ASN A 69 -5.61 7.29 -3.51
N TYR A 70 -4.42 7.90 -3.39
CA TYR A 70 -3.59 8.37 -4.49
C TYR A 70 -2.16 8.55 -3.97
N GLY A 71 -1.23 8.85 -4.86
CA GLY A 71 0.18 9.04 -4.56
C GLY A 71 0.98 7.76 -4.75
N ILE A 72 1.96 7.82 -5.65
CA ILE A 72 2.91 6.75 -5.91
C ILE A 72 4.33 7.33 -5.90
N ILE A 73 5.21 6.79 -5.06
CA ILE A 73 6.64 7.12 -5.02
C ILE A 73 7.44 5.86 -5.31
N LYS A 74 8.22 5.89 -6.39
CA LYS A 74 9.14 4.81 -6.79
C LYS A 74 10.57 5.29 -6.59
N ASN A 75 11.31 4.62 -5.72
CA ASN A 75 12.70 4.96 -5.39
C ASN A 75 12.89 6.45 -5.04
N GLY A 76 11.95 7.01 -4.29
CA GLY A 76 11.98 8.42 -3.88
C GLY A 76 11.62 9.43 -4.97
N ILE A 77 11.16 8.96 -6.13
CA ILE A 77 10.67 9.78 -7.25
C ILE A 77 9.15 9.62 -7.34
N LYS A 78 8.44 10.75 -7.42
CA LYS A 78 6.99 10.74 -7.54
C LYS A 78 6.55 10.34 -8.96
N MET A 79 5.58 9.45 -9.02
CA MET A 79 5.00 8.93 -10.25
C MET A 79 3.58 9.47 -10.40
N ASN A 80 3.06 9.46 -11.63
CA ASN A 80 1.65 9.70 -11.89
C ASN A 80 0.81 8.61 -11.20
N ASP A 81 -0.35 9.01 -10.70
CA ASP A 81 -1.26 8.09 -10.08
C ASP A 81 -1.82 7.07 -11.06
N SER A 82 -2.02 5.86 -10.56
CA SER A 82 -2.69 4.79 -11.28
C SER A 82 -3.65 4.09 -10.31
N LYS A 83 -4.95 4.37 -10.47
CA LYS A 83 -6.01 3.69 -9.71
C LYS A 83 -5.96 2.17 -9.92
N VAL A 84 -5.67 1.73 -11.14
CA VAL A 84 -5.53 0.32 -11.49
C VAL A 84 -4.42 -0.32 -10.66
N PHE A 85 -3.25 0.32 -10.60
CA PHE A 85 -2.10 -0.22 -9.87
C PHE A 85 -2.31 -0.21 -8.35
N LEU A 86 -2.88 0.88 -7.81
CA LEU A 86 -3.18 0.97 -6.39
C LEU A 86 -4.19 -0.10 -5.95
N ASN A 87 -5.27 -0.26 -6.72
CA ASN A 87 -6.31 -1.26 -6.44
C ASN A 87 -5.75 -2.69 -6.51
N LEU A 88 -4.94 -3.00 -7.53
CA LEU A 88 -4.27 -4.30 -7.66
C LEU A 88 -3.53 -4.68 -6.37
N ILE A 89 -2.77 -3.74 -5.81
CA ILE A 89 -1.97 -3.95 -4.61
C ILE A 89 -2.86 -4.11 -3.38
N LYS A 90 -3.83 -3.19 -3.18
CA LYS A 90 -4.77 -3.25 -2.06
C LYS A 90 -5.56 -4.55 -2.02
N THR A 91 -6.04 -5.02 -3.18
CA THR A 91 -6.72 -6.30 -3.30
C THR A 91 -5.79 -7.46 -2.93
N LYS A 92 -4.53 -7.46 -3.38
CA LYS A 92 -3.59 -8.54 -3.06
C LYS A 92 -3.28 -8.65 -1.57
N ILE A 93 -3.15 -7.52 -0.88
CA ILE A 93 -2.89 -7.50 0.57
C ILE A 93 -4.16 -7.65 1.41
N ASN A 94 -5.34 -7.68 0.77
CA ASN A 94 -6.65 -7.64 1.42
C ASN A 94 -6.79 -6.46 2.38
N TYR A 95 -6.51 -5.25 1.86
CA TYR A 95 -6.35 -4.02 2.64
C TYR A 95 -7.49 -3.81 3.65
N GLU A 96 -8.75 -3.97 3.24
CA GLU A 96 -9.90 -3.78 4.14
C GLU A 96 -9.87 -4.75 5.34
N SER A 97 -9.54 -6.04 5.14
CA SER A 97 -9.42 -7.00 6.25
C SER A 97 -8.25 -6.75 7.20
N VAL A 98 -7.27 -5.95 6.78
CA VAL A 98 -6.11 -5.59 7.62
C VAL A 98 -6.49 -4.48 8.59
N PHE A 99 -7.45 -3.61 8.22
CA PHE A 99 -7.88 -2.46 9.02
C PHE A 99 -9.28 -2.60 9.62
N ASN A 100 -10.11 -3.49 9.09
CA ASN A 100 -11.36 -3.92 9.71
C ASN A 100 -11.03 -5.02 10.71
N ASP A 101 -11.08 -4.71 12.00
CA ASP A 101 -11.08 -5.75 13.04
C ASP A 101 -12.38 -6.57 12.87
N PRO A 102 -12.31 -7.87 12.53
CA PRO A 102 -13.49 -8.70 12.40
C PRO A 102 -14.37 -8.68 13.65
N MET A 103 -13.77 -8.39 14.82
CA MET A 103 -14.47 -8.28 16.09
C MET A 103 -15.31 -7.00 16.20
N GLU A 104 -14.88 -5.88 15.59
CA GLU A 104 -15.65 -4.63 15.59
C GLU A 104 -16.84 -4.70 14.64
N GLU A 105 -16.71 -5.41 13.53
CA GLU A 105 -17.82 -5.67 12.61
C GLU A 105 -18.86 -6.62 13.25
N TYR A 106 -18.40 -7.63 14.00
CA TYR A 106 -19.28 -8.52 14.78
C TYR A 106 -20.01 -7.79 15.90
N LYS A 107 -19.34 -6.90 16.65
CA LYS A 107 -19.98 -6.08 17.69
C LYS A 107 -21.07 -5.18 17.12
N LYS A 108 -20.83 -4.51 15.99
CA LYS A 108 -21.85 -3.69 15.31
C LYS A 108 -23.05 -4.51 14.88
N ALA A 109 -22.83 -5.69 14.29
CA ALA A 109 -23.92 -6.58 13.88
C ALA A 109 -24.76 -7.04 15.09
N MET A 110 -24.12 -7.38 16.21
CA MET A 110 -24.81 -7.74 17.45
C MET A 110 -25.61 -6.57 18.07
N GLU A 111 -25.12 -5.34 17.97
CA GLU A 111 -25.82 -4.15 18.47
C GLU A 111 -27.02 -3.74 17.61
N GLU A 112 -26.99 -4.03 16.30
CA GLU A 112 -28.11 -3.79 15.38
C GLU A 112 -29.23 -4.81 15.55
N GLU A 113 -28.94 -6.06 15.92
CA GLU A 113 -29.95 -7.08 16.23
C GLU A 113 -30.64 -6.87 17.60
N LEU A 114 -30.08 -6.03 18.47
CA LEU A 114 -30.65 -5.69 19.78
C LEU A 114 -31.58 -4.44 19.78
N LYS A 115 -31.80 -3.80 18.62
CA LYS A 115 -32.72 -2.67 18.45
C LYS A 115 -34.03 -3.11 17.80
#